data_AF-A0A966V587-F1
#
_entry.id   AF-A0A966V587-F1
#
_cell.length_a   1.000
_cell.length_b   1.000
_cell.length_c   1.000
_cell.angle_alpha   90.00
_cell.angle_beta   90.00
_cell.angle_gamma   90.00
#
_symmetry.space_group_name_H-M   'P 1'
#
loop_
_entity.id
_entity.type
_entity.pdbx_description
1 polymer ?
#
loop_
_entity_poly.entity_id
_entity_poly.type
_entity_poly.pdbx_seq_one_letter_code
_entity_poly.pdbx_strand_id
1 'polypeptide(L)'
;MGQYLPIVVLTALAVIFGVLSLVASKLLAPKRPNTAKDAPYECGIVPSRESPERFPVSFYIVAMLFIMFDIEIIFAYPYAVARESLGAFGFWEMIAFSAVFFVAFVYMVARGALEWGPMVKKRPVSDVASLPISQLGVKIVGLDGRSLPDGREAGAA
;
A
#
# COMPACT_ATOMS: atom_id res chain seq x y z
N MET A 1 -25.02 31.57 9.33
CA MET A 1 -24.07 31.32 10.45
C MET A 1 -24.61 30.38 11.53
N GLY A 2 -25.86 30.52 12.00
CA GLY A 2 -26.42 29.61 13.02
C GLY A 2 -26.46 28.12 12.62
N GLN A 3 -26.48 27.82 11.32
CA GLN A 3 -26.53 26.45 10.79
C GLN A 3 -25.19 25.71 10.85
N TYR A 4 -24.06 26.42 11.01
CA TYR A 4 -22.73 25.81 11.19
C TYR A 4 -22.42 25.50 12.65
N LEU A 5 -23.14 26.13 13.60
CA LEU A 5 -22.95 25.93 15.03
C LEU A 5 -23.10 24.45 15.44
N PRO A 6 -24.12 23.69 14.98
CA PRO A 6 -24.23 22.26 15.27
C PRO A 6 -23.05 21.45 14.75
N ILE A 7 -22.53 21.77 13.56
CA ILE A 7 -21.40 21.06 12.95
C ILE A 7 -20.14 21.22 13.81
N VAL A 8 -19.84 22.44 14.22
CA VAL A 8 -18.68 22.74 15.06
C VAL A 8 -18.81 22.10 16.43
N VAL A 9 -19.99 22.20 17.05
CA VAL A 9 -20.25 21.61 18.39
C VAL A 9 -20.14 20.09 18.35
N LEU A 10 -20.72 19.43 17.34
CA LEU A 10 -20.63 17.97 17.20
C LEU A 10 -19.20 17.51 16.92
N THR A 11 -18.45 18.24 16.08
CA THR A 11 -17.04 17.94 15.81
C THR A 11 -16.22 18.07 17.08
N ALA A 12 -16.39 19.15 17.85
CA ALA A 12 -15.72 19.35 19.12
C ALA A 12 -16.08 18.24 20.13
N LEU A 13 -17.35 17.88 20.23
CA LEU A 13 -17.82 16.82 21.12
C LEU A 13 -17.25 15.45 20.73
N ALA A 14 -17.17 15.13 19.44
CA ALA A 14 -16.55 13.91 18.94
C ALA A 14 -15.05 13.84 19.29
N VAL A 15 -14.32 14.95 19.11
CA VAL A 15 -12.90 15.03 19.50
C VAL A 15 -12.73 14.89 21.01
N ILE A 16 -13.53 15.61 21.81
CA ILE A 16 -13.51 15.53 23.28
C ILE A 16 -13.78 14.09 23.73
N PHE A 17 -14.80 13.45 23.16
CA PHE A 17 -15.16 12.07 23.49
C PHE A 17 -14.02 11.10 23.14
N GLY A 18 -13.40 11.24 21.95
CA GLY A 18 -12.25 10.44 21.55
C GLY A 18 -11.06 10.59 22.50
N VAL A 19 -10.71 11.84 22.85
CA VAL A 19 -9.62 12.14 23.80
C VAL A 19 -9.94 11.60 25.20
N LEU A 20 -11.14 11.85 25.73
CA LEU A 20 -11.57 11.34 27.03
C LEU A 20 -11.53 9.81 27.07
N SER A 21 -11.94 9.14 26.00
CA SER A 21 -11.90 7.68 25.90
C SER A 21 -10.47 7.15 25.93
N LEU A 22 -9.54 7.79 25.21
CA LEU A 22 -8.12 7.43 25.25
C LEU A 22 -7.50 7.68 26.64
N VAL A 23 -7.84 8.80 27.29
CA VAL A 23 -7.38 9.13 28.65
C VAL A 23 -7.93 8.13 29.66
N ALA A 24 -9.23 7.84 29.63
CA ALA A 24 -9.86 6.85 30.49
C ALA A 24 -9.23 5.46 30.30
N SER A 25 -9.05 5.02 29.06
CA SER A 25 -8.36 3.77 28.75
C SER A 25 -6.96 3.72 29.37
N LYS A 26 -6.17 4.79 29.23
CA LYS A 26 -4.81 4.87 29.81
C LYS A 26 -4.78 4.91 31.34
N LEU A 27 -5.82 5.45 31.98
CA LEU A 27 -5.93 5.54 33.45
C LEU A 27 -6.45 4.23 34.06
N LEU A 28 -7.42 3.58 33.43
CA LEU A 28 -8.05 2.34 33.91
C LEU A 28 -7.26 1.08 33.52
N ALA A 29 -6.46 1.13 32.45
CA ALA A 29 -5.70 -0.03 31.99
C ALA A 29 -4.59 -0.44 32.97
N PRO A 30 -4.44 -1.75 33.28
CA PRO A 30 -3.33 -2.26 34.07
C PRO A 30 -1.97 -1.98 33.39
N LYS A 31 -1.09 -1.24 34.06
CA LYS A 31 0.24 -0.92 33.55
C LYS A 31 1.22 -2.03 33.92
N ARG A 32 1.59 -2.87 32.94
CA ARG A 32 2.63 -3.91 33.07
C ARG A 32 3.60 -3.83 31.87
N PRO A 33 4.44 -2.78 31.80
CA PRO A 33 5.43 -2.63 30.73
C PRO A 33 6.45 -3.77 30.82
N ASN A 34 6.88 -4.26 29.67
CA ASN A 34 7.92 -5.27 29.55
C ASN A 34 8.66 -5.00 28.24
N THR A 35 9.98 -5.15 28.24
CA THR A 35 10.84 -4.96 27.05
C THR A 35 10.33 -5.74 25.84
N ALA A 36 9.82 -6.96 26.04
CA ALA A 36 9.24 -7.79 24.98
C ALA A 36 7.86 -7.29 24.47
N LYS A 37 7.11 -6.51 25.25
CA LYS A 37 5.81 -5.93 24.84
C LYS A 37 5.97 -4.62 24.06
N ASP A 38 7.05 -3.90 24.32
CA ASP A 38 7.36 -2.62 23.68
C ASP A 38 8.20 -2.82 22.40
N ALA A 39 8.75 -4.02 22.18
CA ALA A 39 9.50 -4.37 20.98
C ALA A 39 8.58 -4.60 19.77
N PRO A 40 9.01 -4.25 18.54
CA PRO A 40 8.32 -4.60 17.32
C PRO A 40 8.08 -6.12 17.21
N TYR A 41 6.93 -6.50 16.67
CA TYR A 41 6.60 -7.89 16.47
C TYR A 41 7.38 -8.49 15.29
N GLU A 42 8.33 -9.39 15.59
CA GLU A 42 9.15 -10.09 14.58
C GLU A 42 9.13 -11.62 14.75
N CYS A 43 7.98 -12.18 15.11
CA CYS A 43 7.81 -13.64 15.30
C CYS A 43 8.82 -14.28 16.28
N GLY A 44 9.40 -13.50 17.21
CA GLY A 44 10.34 -13.98 18.22
C GLY A 44 11.83 -13.88 17.83
N ILE A 45 12.15 -13.33 16.66
CA ILE A 45 13.53 -13.04 16.23
C ILE A 45 13.86 -11.59 16.60
N VAL A 46 15.07 -11.33 17.09
CA VAL A 46 15.56 -9.96 17.33
C VAL A 46 16.17 -9.44 16.04
N PRO A 47 15.70 -8.32 15.48
CA PRO A 47 16.25 -7.78 14.25
C PRO A 47 17.71 -7.38 14.46
N SER A 48 18.61 -7.96 13.67
CA SER A 48 20.03 -7.64 13.70
C SER A 48 20.41 -6.50 12.74
N ARG A 49 19.55 -6.20 11.77
CA ARG A 49 19.72 -5.13 10.78
C ARG A 49 18.36 -4.58 10.37
N GLU A 50 18.33 -3.27 10.16
CA GLU A 50 17.18 -2.60 9.56
C GLU A 50 17.01 -3.06 8.11
N SER A 51 15.79 -3.44 7.73
CA SER A 51 15.53 -3.86 6.34
C SER A 51 15.70 -2.66 5.42
N PRO A 52 16.44 -2.77 4.30
CA PRO A 52 16.49 -1.71 3.30
C PRO A 52 15.10 -1.54 2.69
N GLU A 53 14.42 -0.46 3.09
CA GLU A 53 13.07 -0.13 2.64
C GLU A 53 13.10 0.36 1.19
N ARG A 54 12.88 -0.57 0.25
CA ARG A 54 12.58 -0.21 -1.14
C ARG A 54 11.09 -0.01 -1.25
N PHE A 55 10.63 1.23 -1.08
CA PHE A 55 9.24 1.57 -1.32
C PHE A 55 8.91 1.48 -2.82
N PRO A 56 7.88 0.72 -3.22
CA PRO A 56 7.41 0.69 -4.59
C PRO A 56 6.97 2.07 -5.07
N VAL A 57 7.36 2.45 -6.29
CA VAL A 57 6.93 3.72 -6.91
C VAL A 57 5.42 3.75 -7.20
N SER A 58 4.75 2.59 -7.25
CA SER A 58 3.31 2.46 -7.48
C SER A 58 2.48 3.28 -6.47
N PHE A 59 2.92 3.40 -5.22
CA PHE A 59 2.24 4.24 -4.22
C PHE A 59 2.20 5.72 -4.63
N TYR A 60 3.31 6.23 -5.18
CA TYR A 60 3.39 7.60 -5.68
C TYR A 60 2.48 7.82 -6.90
N ILE A 61 2.45 6.86 -7.83
CA ILE A 61 1.63 6.95 -9.03
C ILE A 61 0.13 7.01 -8.67
N VAL A 62 -0.30 6.18 -7.72
CA VAL A 62 -1.68 6.19 -7.23
C VAL A 62 -2.02 7.49 -6.50
N ALA A 63 -1.12 8.02 -5.67
CA ALA A 63 -1.31 9.29 -4.99
C ALA A 63 -1.41 10.46 -5.97
N MET A 64 -0.55 10.51 -6.99
CA MET A 64 -0.58 11.53 -8.04
C MET A 64 -1.89 11.46 -8.84
N LEU A 65 -2.35 10.24 -9.16
CA LEU A 65 -3.63 10.05 -9.85
C LEU A 65 -4.82 10.51 -8.99
N PHE A 66 -4.80 10.21 -7.69
CA PHE A 66 -5.82 10.69 -6.75
C PHE A 66 -5.89 12.22 -6.71
N ILE A 67 -4.75 12.90 -6.60
CA ILE A 67 -4.68 14.38 -6.61
C ILE A 67 -5.26 14.94 -7.92
N MET A 68 -4.93 14.33 -9.06
CA MET A 68 -5.43 14.76 -10.36
C MET A 68 -6.96 14.65 -10.45
N PHE A 69 -7.54 13.55 -9.98
CA PHE A 69 -9.00 13.37 -9.94
C PHE A 69 -9.70 14.26 -8.90
N ASP A 70 -9.07 14.52 -7.75
CA ASP A 70 -9.61 15.43 -6.74
C ASP A 70 -9.71 16.86 -7.29
N ILE A 71 -8.68 17.28 -8.04
CA ILE A 71 -8.71 18.55 -8.78
C ILE A 71 -9.81 18.53 -9.86
N GLU A 72 -10.04 17.43 -10.57
CA GLU A 72 -11.17 17.35 -11.52
C GLU A 72 -12.52 17.62 -10.81
N ILE A 73 -12.72 17.03 -9.63
CA ILE A 73 -13.93 17.20 -8.82
C ILE A 73 -14.08 18.64 -8.32
N ILE A 74 -12.98 19.31 -7.95
CA ILE A 74 -13.03 20.72 -7.50
C ILE A 74 -13.58 21.64 -8.60
N PHE A 75 -13.35 21.32 -9.88
CA PHE A 75 -13.88 22.05 -11.02
C PHE A 75 -15.30 21.59 -11.41
N ALA A 76 -15.60 20.31 -11.23
CA ALA A 76 -16.94 19.77 -11.48
C ALA A 76 -17.99 20.33 -10.50
N TYR A 77 -17.62 20.62 -9.24
CA TYR A 77 -18.53 21.12 -8.22
C TYR A 77 -19.19 22.46 -8.57
N PRO A 78 -18.43 23.54 -8.89
CA PRO A 78 -19.01 24.81 -9.30
C PRO A 78 -19.91 24.68 -10.53
N TYR A 79 -19.52 23.87 -11.51
CA TYR A 79 -20.37 23.57 -12.65
C TYR A 79 -21.68 22.89 -12.22
N ALA A 80 -21.60 21.87 -11.36
CA ALA A 80 -22.78 21.12 -10.90
C ALA A 80 -23.77 22.03 -10.16
N VAL A 81 -23.26 22.96 -9.35
CA VAL A 81 -24.08 23.95 -8.61
C VAL A 81 -24.68 25.00 -9.56
N ALA A 82 -23.92 25.46 -10.55
CA ALA A 82 -24.34 26.53 -11.46
C ALA A 82 -24.95 26.04 -12.79
N ARG A 83 -25.20 24.74 -12.95
CA ARG A 83 -25.62 24.08 -14.21
C ARG A 83 -26.75 24.81 -14.94
N GLU A 84 -27.75 25.28 -14.21
CA GLU A 84 -28.91 25.98 -14.79
C GLU A 84 -28.52 27.25 -15.54
N SER A 85 -27.50 27.97 -15.06
CA SER A 85 -27.02 29.21 -15.68
C SER A 85 -26.09 28.99 -16.88
N LEU A 86 -25.32 27.87 -16.88
CA LEU A 86 -24.40 27.55 -17.98
C LEU A 86 -25.08 26.78 -19.14
N GLY A 87 -26.21 26.13 -18.89
CA GLY A 87 -26.98 25.42 -19.90
C GLY A 87 -26.17 24.36 -20.68
N ALA A 88 -26.48 24.20 -21.96
CA ALA A 88 -25.82 23.21 -22.82
C ALA A 88 -24.34 23.52 -23.09
N PHE A 89 -23.94 24.78 -23.01
CA PHE A 89 -22.54 25.19 -23.22
C PHE A 89 -21.65 24.63 -22.11
N GLY A 90 -21.99 24.87 -20.84
CA GLY A 90 -21.22 24.32 -19.72
C GLY A 90 -21.18 22.79 -19.70
N PHE A 91 -22.25 22.14 -20.17
CA PHE A 91 -22.28 20.69 -20.29
C PHE A 91 -21.21 20.14 -21.25
N TRP A 92 -21.11 20.73 -22.44
CA TRP A 92 -20.09 20.30 -23.42
C TRP A 92 -18.67 20.66 -22.98
N GLU A 93 -18.48 21.82 -22.37
CA GLU A 93 -17.18 22.22 -21.79
C GLU A 93 -16.75 21.25 -20.69
N MET A 94 -17.66 20.82 -19.80
CA MET A 94 -17.32 19.84 -18.77
C MET A 94 -17.04 18.45 -19.33
N ILE A 95 -17.76 18.02 -20.36
CA ILE A 95 -17.42 16.76 -21.05
C ILE A 95 -16.03 16.86 -21.67
N ALA A 96 -15.72 17.97 -22.36
CA ALA A 96 -14.41 18.17 -22.97
C ALA A 96 -13.29 18.19 -21.93
N PHE A 97 -13.50 18.90 -20.81
CA PHE A 97 -12.59 18.94 -19.68
C PHE A 97 -12.35 17.55 -19.09
N SER A 98 -13.41 16.83 -18.70
CA SER A 98 -13.31 15.48 -18.15
C SER A 98 -12.71 14.48 -19.14
N ALA A 99 -12.96 14.63 -20.44
CA ALA A 99 -12.38 13.74 -21.45
C ALA A 99 -10.85 13.79 -21.46
N VAL A 100 -10.24 14.96 -21.24
CA VAL A 100 -8.76 15.08 -21.18
C VAL A 100 -8.19 14.28 -20.01
N PHE A 101 -8.76 14.43 -18.81
CA PHE A 101 -8.33 13.68 -17.62
C PHE A 101 -8.64 12.19 -17.75
N PHE A 102 -9.79 11.84 -18.33
CA PHE A 102 -10.17 10.46 -18.58
C PHE A 102 -9.20 9.76 -19.53
N VAL A 103 -8.75 10.41 -20.61
CA VAL A 103 -7.73 9.88 -21.51
C VAL A 103 -6.40 9.68 -20.79
N ALA A 104 -5.96 10.64 -19.97
CA ALA A 104 -4.75 10.52 -19.17
C ALA A 104 -4.83 9.34 -18.18
N PHE A 105 -5.98 9.17 -17.53
CA PHE A 105 -6.24 8.03 -16.65
C PHE A 105 -6.17 6.69 -17.41
N VAL A 106 -6.91 6.55 -18.51
CA VAL A 106 -6.89 5.33 -19.33
C VAL A 106 -5.48 5.02 -19.82
N TYR A 107 -4.72 6.03 -20.25
CA TYR A 107 -3.33 5.86 -20.65
C TYR A 107 -2.46 5.31 -19.50
N MET A 108 -2.57 5.89 -18.31
CA MET A 108 -1.81 5.46 -17.14
C MET A 108 -2.16 4.02 -16.75
N VAL A 109 -3.45 3.68 -16.73
CA VAL A 109 -3.91 2.32 -16.43
C VAL A 109 -3.39 1.33 -17.48
N ALA A 110 -3.46 1.68 -18.77
CA ALA A 110 -2.94 0.86 -19.86
C ALA A 110 -1.42 0.66 -19.79
N ARG A 111 -0.68 1.59 -19.17
CA ARG A 111 0.75 1.49 -18.90
C ARG A 111 1.11 0.70 -17.64
N GLY A 112 0.12 0.12 -16.95
CA GLY A 112 0.36 -0.67 -15.74
C GLY A 112 0.61 0.18 -14.48
N ALA A 113 0.15 1.44 -14.46
CA ALA A 113 0.23 2.31 -13.28
C ALA A 113 -0.40 1.71 -12.02
N LEU A 114 -1.38 0.81 -12.21
CA LEU A 114 -2.09 0.10 -11.15
C LEU A 114 -1.62 -1.36 -11.00
N GLU A 115 -0.49 -1.74 -11.60
CA GLU A 115 0.09 -3.07 -11.42
C GLU A 115 0.87 -3.11 -10.10
N TRP A 116 0.43 -3.96 -9.17
CA TRP A 116 1.03 -4.09 -7.82
C TRP A 116 1.95 -5.31 -7.68
N GLY A 117 2.21 -6.04 -8.77
CA GLY A 117 2.99 -7.27 -8.77
C GLY A 117 4.45 -7.07 -9.14
N PRO A 118 5.39 -7.80 -8.51
CA PRO A 118 6.70 -8.03 -9.11
C PRO A 118 6.48 -8.68 -10.48
N MET A 119 7.18 -8.22 -11.53
CA MET A 119 7.19 -8.94 -12.80
C MET A 119 7.89 -10.29 -12.58
N VAL A 120 7.10 -11.33 -12.27
CA VAL A 120 7.62 -12.69 -12.10
C VAL A 120 8.06 -13.19 -13.46
N LYS A 121 9.34 -12.96 -13.78
CA LYS A 121 9.96 -13.52 -14.98
C LYS A 121 10.12 -15.02 -14.74
N LYS A 122 9.14 -15.81 -15.17
CA LYS A 122 9.22 -17.27 -15.16
C LYS A 122 10.41 -17.67 -16.04
N ARG A 123 11.51 -18.10 -15.43
CA ARG A 123 12.59 -18.76 -16.18
C ARG A 123 12.07 -20.14 -16.59
N PRO A 124 12.07 -20.49 -17.88
CA PRO A 124 11.64 -21.81 -18.29
C PRO A 124 12.60 -22.86 -17.70
N VAL A 125 12.04 -23.99 -17.26
CA VAL A 125 12.78 -25.05 -16.56
C VAL A 125 13.92 -25.62 -17.41
N SER A 126 13.82 -25.55 -18.74
CA SER A 126 14.89 -25.88 -19.69
C SER A 126 16.19 -25.11 -19.44
N ASP A 127 16.08 -23.84 -19.06
CA ASP A 127 17.23 -22.96 -18.83
C ASP A 127 17.91 -23.28 -17.51
N VAL A 128 17.18 -23.84 -16.54
CA VAL A 128 17.72 -24.28 -15.25
C VAL A 128 18.27 -25.70 -15.35
N ALA A 129 17.63 -26.57 -16.16
CA ALA A 129 18.04 -27.96 -16.36
C ALA A 129 19.34 -28.10 -17.16
N SER A 130 19.73 -27.08 -17.91
CA SER A 130 21.00 -27.02 -18.65
C SER A 130 22.18 -26.49 -17.82
N LEU A 131 21.93 -25.97 -16.61
CA LEU A 131 22.98 -25.49 -15.73
C LEU A 131 23.62 -26.68 -14.97
N PRO A 132 24.96 -26.76 -14.91
CA PRO A 132 25.64 -27.79 -14.14
C PRO A 132 25.33 -27.65 -12.64
N ILE A 133 25.18 -28.77 -11.93
CA ILE A 133 24.81 -28.84 -10.50
C ILE A 133 25.74 -27.99 -9.61
N SER A 134 27.00 -27.79 -10.01
CA SER A 134 27.97 -26.92 -9.32
C SER A 134 27.61 -25.43 -9.35
N GLN A 135 26.78 -24.97 -10.29
CA GLN A 135 26.36 -23.58 -10.45
C GLN A 135 24.95 -23.31 -9.92
N LEU A 136 24.15 -24.35 -9.69
CA LEU A 136 22.94 -24.23 -8.88
C LEU A 136 23.38 -24.13 -7.41
N GLY A 137 23.56 -22.91 -6.90
CA GLY A 137 23.74 -22.62 -5.48
C GLY A 137 22.54 -22.99 -4.58
N VAL A 138 21.73 -23.96 -5.01
CA VAL A 138 20.60 -24.54 -4.27
C VAL A 138 21.18 -25.56 -3.30
N LYS A 139 21.46 -25.11 -2.06
CA LYS A 139 21.71 -26.03 -0.94
C LYS A 139 20.40 -26.75 -0.63
N ILE A 140 20.32 -28.04 -0.93
CA ILE A 140 19.20 -28.88 -0.49
C ILE A 140 19.30 -28.96 1.04
N VAL A 141 18.41 -28.24 1.73
CA VAL A 141 18.31 -28.23 3.20
C VAL A 141 17.43 -29.40 3.68
N GLY A 142 17.74 -29.98 4.85
CA GLY A 142 16.98 -31.10 5.43
C GLY A 142 17.52 -32.50 5.12
N LEU A 143 18.78 -32.59 4.70
CA LEU A 143 19.54 -33.84 4.58
C LEU A 143 20.45 -34.14 5.79
N ASP A 144 20.49 -33.25 6.78
CA ASP A 144 21.24 -33.48 8.01
C ASP A 144 20.74 -34.77 8.68
N GLY A 145 21.60 -35.80 8.69
CA GLY A 145 21.30 -37.13 9.24
C GLY A 145 20.69 -38.17 8.29
N ARG A 146 20.59 -37.92 6.97
CA ARG A 146 20.16 -38.93 5.98
C ARG A 146 21.30 -39.36 5.06
N SER A 147 21.59 -40.65 5.02
CA SER A 147 22.54 -41.25 4.08
C SER A 147 22.00 -41.18 2.64
N LEU A 148 22.76 -40.57 1.73
CA LEU A 148 22.47 -40.61 0.30
C LEU A 148 22.60 -42.07 -0.22
N PRO A 149 21.86 -42.48 -1.26
CA PRO A 149 21.96 -43.83 -1.81
C PRO A 149 23.36 -44.20 -2.36
N ASP A 150 24.26 -43.22 -2.51
CA ASP A 150 25.67 -43.37 -2.92
C ASP A 150 26.66 -43.37 -1.73
N GLY A 151 26.18 -43.51 -0.48
CA GLY A 151 27.04 -43.67 0.70
C GLY A 151 27.86 -42.45 1.12
N ARG A 152 27.60 -41.26 0.56
CA ARG A 152 28.26 -40.01 0.98
C ARG A 152 27.48 -39.33 2.10
N GLU A 153 28.17 -38.98 3.17
CA GLU A 153 27.62 -38.12 4.22
C GLU A 153 27.54 -36.66 3.71
N ALA A 154 26.38 -36.03 3.87
CA ALA A 154 26.23 -34.61 3.59
C ALA A 154 27.01 -33.83 4.66
N GLY A 155 28.12 -33.20 4.24
CA GLY A 155 29.02 -32.48 5.15
C GLY A 155 28.29 -31.40 5.95
N ALA A 156 28.41 -31.51 7.26
CA ALA A 156 28.00 -30.49 8.22
C ALA A 156 28.87 -29.24 8.04
N ALA A 157 28.23 -28.12 7.72
CA ALA A 157 28.80 -26.79 7.77
C ALA A 157 27.78 -25.84 8.39
#